data_AF-A0A7L5BWZ7-F1
#
_entry.id   AF-A0A7L5BWZ7-F1
#
_cell.length_a   1.000
_cell.length_b   1.000
_cell.length_c   1.000
_cell.angle_alpha   90.00
_cell.angle_beta   90.00
_cell.angle_gamma   90.00
#
_symmetry.space_group_name_H-M   'P 1'
#
loop_
_entity.id
_entity.type
_entity.pdbx_description
1 polymer ?
#
loop_
_entity_poly.entity_id
_entity_poly.type
_entity_poly.pdbx_seq_one_letter_code
_entity_poly.pdbx_strand_id
1 'polypeptide(L)'
;MRLTCPSCAAEYEIEPGAIGARGRRVRCASCAKEWFQEAPVASVAEAAAAVDAARTAAREREMLRASGRETDRDAVLPPEPERPITAPEPPAIEGEPGEAARSEDARAARNLSEERRLLAMAPDEFAASLRAGEDADHGPRAGAAFLAGFATVAVLALILFAIYVKRAEIADLVPSADAPLAAYADLVDQGRAALAGLVGG
;
A
#
# COMPACT_ATOMS: atom_id res chain seq x y z
N MET A 1 -24.27 -11.99 -10.36
CA MET A 1 -24.42 -11.40 -9.01
C MET A 1 -25.14 -10.07 -9.16
N ARG A 2 -25.97 -9.68 -8.21
CA ARG A 2 -26.86 -8.52 -8.34
C ARG A 2 -26.40 -7.38 -7.45
N LEU A 3 -26.32 -6.17 -8.01
CA LEU A 3 -26.08 -4.93 -7.27
C LEU A 3 -27.35 -4.10 -7.23
N THR A 4 -27.58 -3.42 -6.11
CA THR A 4 -28.69 -2.49 -5.95
C THR A 4 -28.14 -1.11 -5.61
N CYS A 5 -28.56 -0.09 -6.36
CA CYS A 5 -28.13 1.27 -6.10
C CYS A 5 -28.76 1.80 -4.80
N PRO A 6 -27.98 2.31 -3.84
CA PRO A 6 -28.50 2.81 -2.56
C PRO A 6 -29.29 4.12 -2.68
N SER A 7 -29.21 4.80 -3.83
CA SER A 7 -29.84 6.12 -4.03
C SER A 7 -31.17 6.05 -4.78
N CYS A 8 -31.34 5.11 -5.72
CA CYS A 8 -32.52 5.05 -6.58
C CYS A 8 -33.11 3.64 -6.71
N ALA A 9 -32.60 2.66 -5.95
CA ALA A 9 -33.04 1.26 -5.94
C ALA A 9 -32.99 0.53 -7.29
N ALA A 10 -32.26 1.06 -8.28
CA ALA A 10 -32.04 0.37 -9.55
C ALA A 10 -31.20 -0.91 -9.32
N GLU A 11 -31.56 -1.99 -10.01
CA GLU A 11 -30.88 -3.29 -9.93
C GLU A 11 -30.05 -3.57 -11.18
N TYR A 12 -28.86 -4.12 -10.98
CA TYR A 12 -27.92 -4.45 -12.06
C TYR A 12 -27.39 -5.87 -11.88
N GLU A 13 -27.53 -6.69 -12.91
CA GLU A 13 -26.89 -8.00 -12.99
C GLU A 13 -25.47 -7.83 -13.53
N ILE A 14 -24.48 -8.32 -12.78
CA ILE A 14 -23.07 -8.28 -13.18
C ILE A 14 -22.40 -9.63 -12.95
N GLU A 15 -21.34 -9.86 -13.71
CA GLU A 15 -20.52 -11.05 -13.57
C GLU A 15 -19.72 -11.00 -12.26
N PRO A 16 -19.61 -12.11 -11.51
CA PRO A 16 -18.96 -12.09 -10.19
C PRO A 16 -17.50 -11.63 -10.22
N GLY A 17 -16.79 -11.82 -11.34
CA GLY A 17 -15.42 -11.34 -11.53
C GLY A 17 -15.29 -9.83 -11.74
N ALA A 18 -16.37 -9.08 -11.98
CA ALA A 18 -16.31 -7.67 -12.38
C ALA A 18 -15.88 -6.70 -11.26
N ILE A 19 -16.07 -7.09 -10.00
CA ILE A 19 -15.71 -6.30 -8.81
C ILE A 19 -14.27 -6.60 -8.34
N GLY A 20 -13.72 -7.77 -8.71
CA GLY A 20 -12.37 -8.20 -8.34
C GLY A 20 -12.19 -8.49 -6.85
N ALA A 21 -11.05 -9.10 -6.49
CA ALA A 21 -10.78 -9.57 -5.13
C ALA A 21 -10.59 -8.47 -4.07
N ARG A 22 -10.42 -7.21 -4.48
CA ARG A 22 -10.24 -6.06 -3.57
C ARG A 22 -11.50 -5.20 -3.42
N GLY A 23 -12.58 -5.53 -4.09
CA GLY A 23 -13.72 -4.62 -4.23
C GLY A 23 -13.45 -3.51 -5.24
N ARG A 24 -14.50 -2.77 -5.61
CA ARG A 24 -14.42 -1.71 -6.62
C ARG A 24 -15.40 -0.59 -6.32
N ARG A 25 -15.03 0.66 -6.65
CA ARG A 25 -16.03 1.74 -6.77
C ARG A 25 -16.85 1.55 -8.04
N VAL A 26 -18.16 1.56 -7.88
CA VAL A 26 -19.14 1.44 -8.96
C VAL A 26 -19.99 2.71 -9.03
N ARG A 27 -20.45 3.04 -10.23
CA ARG A 27 -21.29 4.23 -10.49
C ARG A 27 -22.64 3.76 -11.05
N CYS A 28 -23.73 4.31 -10.51
CA CYS A 28 -25.08 4.03 -10.98
C CYS A 28 -25.28 4.64 -12.37
N ALA A 29 -25.82 3.87 -13.32
CA ALA A 29 -26.17 4.41 -14.64
C ALA A 29 -27.41 5.31 -14.60
N SER A 30 -28.35 5.06 -13.69
CA SER A 30 -29.61 5.81 -13.60
C SER A 30 -29.48 7.14 -12.83
N CYS A 31 -28.67 7.22 -11.78
CA CYS A 31 -28.60 8.41 -10.92
C CYS A 31 -27.17 8.94 -10.67
N ALA A 32 -26.17 8.38 -11.36
CA ALA A 32 -24.75 8.73 -11.26
C ALA A 32 -24.11 8.63 -9.86
N LYS A 33 -24.83 8.14 -8.84
CA LYS A 33 -24.27 7.91 -7.50
C LYS A 33 -23.14 6.89 -7.56
N GLU A 34 -22.01 7.24 -6.96
CA GLU A 34 -20.89 6.32 -6.77
C GLU A 34 -20.95 5.70 -5.37
N TRP A 35 -20.73 4.39 -5.29
CA TRP A 35 -20.57 3.67 -4.03
C TRP A 35 -19.48 2.61 -4.15
N PHE A 36 -18.98 2.13 -3.02
CA PHE A 36 -18.00 1.07 -2.98
C PHE A 36 -18.70 -0.28 -2.86
N GLN A 37 -18.31 -1.23 -3.70
CA GLN A 37 -18.82 -2.59 -3.66
C GLN A 37 -17.71 -3.56 -3.21
N GLU A 38 -18.02 -4.34 -2.18
CA GLU A 38 -17.11 -5.33 -1.61
C GLU A 38 -16.89 -6.52 -2.54
N ALA A 39 -15.72 -7.13 -2.43
CA ALA A 39 -15.36 -8.32 -3.18
C ALA A 39 -16.27 -9.50 -2.80
N PRO A 40 -16.73 -10.31 -3.78
CA PRO A 40 -17.45 -11.53 -3.46
C PRO A 40 -16.53 -12.48 -2.69
N VAL A 41 -17.04 -13.14 -1.65
CA VAL A 41 -16.28 -14.00 -0.73
C VAL A 41 -15.44 -15.07 -1.43
N ALA A 42 -15.90 -15.57 -2.58
CA ALA A 42 -15.15 -16.51 -3.42
C ALA A 42 -13.81 -15.90 -3.90
N SER A 43 -13.84 -14.65 -4.39
CA SER A 43 -12.63 -13.97 -4.87
C SER A 43 -11.61 -13.66 -3.77
N VAL A 44 -12.08 -13.46 -2.54
CA VAL A 44 -11.22 -13.24 -1.37
C VAL A 44 -10.58 -14.57 -0.93
N ALA A 45 -11.36 -15.66 -0.94
CA ALA A 45 -10.87 -17.01 -0.65
C ALA A 45 -9.83 -17.48 -1.68
N GLU A 46 -10.06 -17.23 -2.97
CA GLU A 46 -9.11 -17.53 -4.05
C GLU A 46 -7.80 -16.74 -3.91
N ALA A 47 -7.90 -15.44 -3.58
CA ALA A 47 -6.73 -14.61 -3.33
C ALA A 47 -5.94 -15.07 -2.09
N ALA A 48 -6.62 -15.46 -1.01
CA ALA A 48 -6.00 -16.00 0.19
C ALA A 48 -5.28 -17.33 -0.11
N ALA A 49 -5.93 -18.24 -0.84
CA ALA A 49 -5.34 -19.51 -1.25
C ALA A 49 -4.09 -19.32 -2.12
N ALA A 50 -4.09 -18.33 -3.02
CA ALA A 50 -2.92 -17.99 -3.84
C ALA A 50 -1.73 -17.49 -2.99
N VAL A 51 -2.00 -16.68 -1.95
CA VAL A 51 -0.97 -16.20 -1.01
C VAL A 51 -0.38 -17.35 -0.19
N ASP A 52 -1.22 -18.27 0.30
CA ASP A 52 -0.77 -19.43 1.07
C ASP A 52 0.02 -20.43 0.22
N ALA A 53 -0.38 -20.64 -1.04
CA ALA A 53 0.37 -21.44 -2.00
C ALA A 53 1.76 -20.83 -2.28
N ALA A 54 1.82 -19.51 -2.49
CA ALA A 54 3.08 -18.80 -2.69
C ALA A 54 4.01 -18.90 -1.46
N ARG A 55 3.45 -18.80 -0.24
CA ARG A 55 4.22 -18.96 1.01
C ARG A 55 4.77 -20.38 1.15
N THR A 56 3.97 -21.38 0.82
CA THR A 56 4.39 -22.80 0.88
C THR A 56 5.51 -23.07 -0.12
N ALA A 57 5.35 -22.62 -1.37
CA ALA A 57 6.39 -22.77 -2.40
C ALA A 57 7.70 -22.04 -2.03
N ALA A 58 7.62 -20.88 -1.37
CA ALA A 58 8.80 -20.17 -0.89
C ALA A 58 9.57 -20.97 0.17
N ARG A 59 8.86 -21.55 1.15
CA ARG A 59 9.46 -22.42 2.18
C ARG A 59 10.11 -23.66 1.58
N GLU A 60 9.46 -24.29 0.59
CA GLU A 60 10.00 -25.47 -0.08
C GLU A 60 11.29 -25.15 -0.84
N ARG A 61 11.34 -24.01 -1.55
CA ARG A 61 12.55 -23.52 -2.23
C ARG A 61 13.69 -23.23 -1.25
N GLU A 62 13.38 -22.65 -0.09
CA GLU A 62 14.37 -22.39 0.95
C GLU A 62 14.92 -23.71 1.52
N MET A 63 14.06 -24.70 1.75
CA MET A 63 14.46 -26.02 2.26
C MET A 63 15.32 -26.79 1.25
N LEU A 64 15.00 -26.71 -0.06
CA LEU A 64 15.82 -27.30 -1.13
C LEU A 64 17.23 -26.68 -1.20
N ARG A 65 17.32 -25.36 -1.05
CA ARG A 65 18.60 -24.64 -0.97
C ARG A 65 19.40 -25.02 0.26
N ALA A 66 18.77 -25.08 1.42
CA ALA A 66 19.40 -25.49 2.67
C ALA A 66 19.89 -26.95 2.64
N SER A 67 19.21 -27.82 1.89
CA SER A 67 19.60 -29.22 1.72
C SER A 67 20.78 -29.44 0.76
N GLY A 68 21.31 -28.40 0.10
CA GLY A 68 22.44 -28.53 -0.84
C GLY A 68 22.11 -29.37 -2.08
N ARG A 69 20.83 -29.54 -2.42
CA ARG A 69 20.35 -30.35 -3.56
C ARG A 69 20.03 -29.51 -4.80
N GLU A 70 20.42 -28.24 -4.82
CA GLU A 70 20.43 -27.45 -6.06
C GLU A 70 21.71 -27.85 -6.81
N THR A 71 21.54 -28.78 -7.74
CA THR A 71 22.55 -29.35 -8.62
C THR A 71 23.54 -28.30 -9.15
N ASP A 72 24.80 -28.50 -8.79
CA ASP A 72 25.91 -28.64 -9.73
C ASP A 72 25.45 -28.63 -11.20
N ARG A 73 25.41 -27.44 -11.80
CA ARG A 73 25.42 -27.27 -13.26
C ARG A 73 26.53 -26.31 -13.66
N ASP A 74 27.64 -26.37 -12.94
CA ASP A 74 28.87 -25.63 -13.23
C ASP A 74 30.12 -26.43 -12.85
N ALA A 75 30.12 -27.75 -13.07
CA ALA A 75 31.33 -28.55 -13.06
C ALA A 75 31.38 -29.45 -14.30
N VAL A 76 32.09 -29.02 -15.33
CA VAL A 76 33.30 -29.67 -15.89
C VAL A 76 33.76 -28.77 -17.05
N LEU A 77 34.72 -27.88 -16.79
CA LEU A 77 35.61 -27.40 -17.84
C LEU A 77 36.78 -28.40 -17.89
N PRO A 78 37.04 -29.09 -19.01
CA PRO A 78 38.15 -30.04 -19.09
C PRO A 78 39.49 -29.31 -18.91
N PRO A 79 40.48 -29.91 -18.21
CA PRO A 79 41.76 -29.25 -18.00
C PRO A 79 42.51 -29.08 -19.33
N GLU A 80 42.82 -27.83 -19.68
CA GLU A 80 43.66 -27.48 -20.83
C GLU A 80 45.10 -28.01 -20.63
N PRO A 81 45.72 -28.65 -21.64
CA PRO A 81 47.06 -29.19 -21.50
C PRO A 81 48.10 -28.07 -21.45
N GLU A 82 48.98 -28.15 -20.43
CA GLU A 82 50.16 -27.29 -20.26
C GLU A 82 51.02 -27.32 -21.52
N ARG A 83 51.08 -26.20 -22.25
CA ARG A 83 52.09 -25.98 -23.29
C ARG A 83 53.24 -25.16 -22.71
N PRO A 84 54.51 -25.55 -22.96
CA PRO A 84 55.66 -24.85 -22.42
C PRO A 84 55.75 -23.44 -22.97
N ILE A 85 55.82 -22.45 -22.08
CA ILE A 85 56.11 -21.07 -22.46
C ILE A 85 57.61 -20.98 -22.74
N THR A 86 58.04 -21.31 -23.96
CA THR A 86 59.32 -20.83 -24.47
C THR A 86 59.09 -19.41 -24.96
N ALA A 87 59.71 -18.44 -24.28
CA ALA A 87 59.68 -17.04 -24.66
C ALA A 87 60.43 -16.82 -25.98
N PRO A 88 59.80 -16.20 -27.00
CA PRO A 88 60.51 -15.40 -27.98
C PRO A 88 60.50 -13.93 -27.55
N GLU A 89 61.68 -13.34 -27.65
CA GLU A 89 62.03 -11.94 -27.40
C GLU A 89 61.03 -10.95 -28.05
N PRO A 90 60.57 -9.91 -27.33
CA PRO A 90 59.64 -8.95 -27.91
C PRO A 90 60.34 -8.08 -28.96
N PRO A 91 59.79 -7.91 -30.18
CA PRO A 91 60.23 -6.85 -31.05
C PRO A 91 59.79 -5.51 -30.45
N ALA A 92 60.73 -4.57 -30.40
CA ALA A 92 60.51 -3.19 -30.06
C ALA A 92 59.36 -2.61 -30.88
N ILE A 93 58.28 -2.22 -30.18
CA ILE A 93 57.27 -1.32 -30.73
C ILE A 93 57.33 -0.05 -29.88
N GLU A 94 57.85 1.00 -30.49
CA GLU A 94 57.77 2.37 -29.99
C GLU A 94 56.31 2.83 -30.08
N GLY A 95 55.74 3.23 -28.94
CA GLY A 95 54.40 3.81 -28.85
C GLY A 95 54.00 3.96 -27.39
N GLU A 96 54.00 5.18 -26.89
CA GLU A 96 53.70 5.53 -25.49
C GLU A 96 52.29 5.08 -25.06
N PRO A 97 52.12 4.28 -23.98
CA PRO A 97 50.83 4.11 -23.32
C PRO A 97 50.76 5.08 -22.14
N GLY A 98 50.54 6.36 -22.45
CA GLY A 98 50.39 7.43 -21.46
C GLY A 98 48.97 7.96 -21.42
N GLU A 99 48.51 8.35 -20.23
CA GLU A 99 47.30 9.14 -19.96
C GLU A 99 45.89 8.53 -20.04
N ALA A 100 45.52 7.68 -20.99
CA ALA A 100 44.09 7.30 -21.15
C ALA A 100 43.57 6.35 -20.05
N ALA A 101 44.30 5.26 -19.77
CA ALA A 101 43.85 4.22 -18.83
C ALA A 101 43.85 4.69 -17.36
N ARG A 102 44.79 5.56 -16.97
CA ARG A 102 44.88 6.11 -15.59
C ARG A 102 43.69 7.01 -15.25
N SER A 103 43.00 7.56 -16.25
CA SER A 103 41.86 8.47 -16.07
C SER A 103 40.55 7.73 -15.78
N GLU A 104 40.38 6.51 -16.28
CA GLU A 104 39.16 5.71 -16.11
C GLU A 104 39.11 5.07 -14.72
N ASP A 105 40.22 4.50 -14.26
CA ASP A 105 40.34 3.94 -12.91
C ASP A 105 40.15 5.01 -11.82
N ALA A 106 40.67 6.21 -12.05
CA ALA A 106 40.50 7.34 -11.13
C ALA A 106 39.06 7.87 -11.09
N ARG A 107 38.30 7.75 -12.19
CA ARG A 107 36.87 8.10 -12.23
C ARG A 107 36.02 7.03 -11.54
N ALA A 108 36.32 5.75 -11.76
CA ALA A 108 35.65 4.63 -11.10
C ALA A 108 35.79 4.69 -9.57
N ALA A 109 36.99 5.00 -9.06
CA ALA A 109 37.22 5.15 -7.63
C ALA A 109 36.43 6.33 -7.01
N ARG A 110 36.25 7.43 -7.75
CA ARG A 110 35.46 8.58 -7.31
C ARG A 110 33.97 8.25 -7.23
N ASN A 111 33.43 7.60 -8.25
CA ASN A 111 32.01 7.22 -8.29
C ASN A 111 31.63 6.27 -7.14
N LEU A 112 32.48 5.28 -6.85
CA LEU A 112 32.27 4.37 -5.71
C LEU A 112 32.32 5.09 -4.36
N SER A 113 33.16 6.12 -4.23
CA SER A 113 33.22 6.95 -3.02
C SER A 113 31.97 7.84 -2.87
N GLU A 114 31.36 8.26 -3.97
CA GLU A 114 30.15 9.07 -4.01
C GLU A 114 28.90 8.24 -3.68
N GLU A 115 28.75 7.05 -4.27
CA GLU A 115 27.68 6.11 -3.90
C GLU A 115 27.75 5.72 -2.42
N ARG A 116 28.95 5.47 -1.90
CA ARG A 116 29.15 5.19 -0.47
C ARG A 116 28.82 6.38 0.42
N ARG A 117 28.99 7.61 -0.08
CA ARG A 117 28.59 8.86 0.62
C ARG A 117 27.08 9.06 0.59
N LEU A 118 26.43 8.76 -0.53
CA LEU A 118 24.97 8.85 -0.66
C LEU A 118 24.26 7.80 0.20
N LEU A 119 24.81 6.58 0.29
CA LEU A 119 24.32 5.53 1.18
C LEU A 119 24.67 5.78 2.66
N ALA A 120 25.63 6.67 2.93
CA ALA A 120 25.98 7.12 4.28
C ALA A 120 25.22 8.39 4.71
N MET A 121 24.33 8.95 3.88
CA MET A 121 23.36 9.95 4.32
C MET A 121 22.43 9.27 5.33
N ALA A 122 22.56 9.64 6.59
CA ALA A 122 22.47 8.70 7.67
C ALA A 122 21.01 8.49 8.19
N PRO A 123 20.62 7.24 8.53
CA PRO A 123 19.31 6.90 9.10
C PRO A 123 19.14 7.36 10.56
N ASP A 124 20.18 7.95 11.15
CA ASP A 124 20.17 8.49 12.51
C ASP A 124 19.38 9.81 12.59
N GLU A 125 19.38 10.65 11.56
CA GLU A 125 18.57 11.87 11.52
C GLU A 125 17.07 11.58 11.52
N PHE A 126 16.62 10.57 10.77
CA PHE A 126 15.22 10.13 10.77
C PHE A 126 14.83 9.50 12.12
N ALA A 127 15.72 8.72 12.70
CA ALA A 127 15.51 8.12 14.02
C ALA A 127 15.58 9.17 15.15
N ALA A 128 16.31 10.27 14.96
CA ALA A 128 16.34 11.41 15.88
C ALA A 128 15.07 12.26 15.76
N SER A 129 14.53 12.47 14.56
CA SER A 129 13.27 13.21 14.37
C SER A 129 12.06 12.49 14.96
N LEU A 130 12.04 11.15 14.92
CA LEU A 130 10.98 10.36 15.54
C LEU A 130 11.04 10.43 17.07
N ARG A 131 12.23 10.35 17.67
CA ARG A 131 12.40 10.49 19.14
C ARG A 131 12.09 11.90 19.64
N ALA A 132 12.39 12.92 18.85
CA ALA A 132 12.03 14.30 19.17
C ALA A 132 10.50 14.55 19.19
N GLY A 133 9.71 13.67 18.56
CA GLY A 133 8.25 13.75 18.53
C GLY A 133 7.54 13.09 19.72
N GLU A 134 8.22 12.20 20.46
CA GLU A 134 7.61 11.43 21.57
C GLU A 134 7.81 12.08 22.95
N ASP A 135 8.85 12.89 23.14
CA ASP A 135 9.14 13.54 24.44
C ASP A 135 8.55 14.97 24.56
N ALA A 136 7.73 15.41 23.60
CA ALA A 136 7.09 16.73 23.64
C ALA A 136 5.82 16.71 24.51
N ASP A 137 6.02 16.58 25.83
CA ASP A 137 5.01 16.94 26.82
C ASP A 137 4.67 18.45 26.76
N HIS A 138 3.44 18.73 27.16
CA HIS A 138 2.58 19.85 26.82
C HIS A 138 3.12 21.25 27.16
N GLY A 139 3.31 22.07 26.13
CA GLY A 139 3.30 23.54 26.24
C GLY A 139 2.23 24.12 25.32
N PRO A 140 1.36 25.06 25.77
CA PRO A 140 0.31 25.62 24.93
C PRO A 140 0.95 26.52 23.87
N ARG A 141 1.24 25.95 22.70
CA ARG A 141 1.65 26.71 21.52
C ARG A 141 0.45 27.53 21.05
N ALA A 142 0.65 28.82 20.78
CA ALA A 142 -0.38 29.79 20.38
C ALA A 142 -1.09 29.49 19.04
N GLY A 143 -0.76 28.38 18.35
CA GLY A 143 -1.51 27.83 17.21
C GLY A 143 -2.32 26.56 17.53
N ALA A 144 -2.19 26.01 18.74
CA ALA A 144 -2.82 24.76 19.17
C ALA A 144 -4.30 24.93 19.57
N ALA A 145 -4.77 26.16 19.82
CA ALA A 145 -6.17 26.41 20.18
C ALA A 145 -7.15 26.08 19.04
N PHE A 146 -6.77 26.32 17.78
CA PHE A 146 -7.57 25.97 16.61
C PHE A 146 -7.60 24.45 16.35
N LEU A 147 -6.46 23.77 16.51
CA LEU A 147 -6.37 22.31 16.36
C LEU A 147 -7.01 21.56 17.54
N ALA A 148 -6.96 22.12 18.77
CA ALA A 148 -7.66 21.55 19.92
C ALA A 148 -9.18 21.66 19.75
N GLY A 149 -9.68 22.80 19.24
CA GLY A 149 -11.08 22.95 18.86
C GLY A 149 -11.49 22.00 17.73
N PHE A 150 -10.68 21.91 16.67
CA PHE A 150 -10.93 21.00 15.56
C PHE A 150 -10.89 19.53 15.98
N ALA A 151 -9.93 19.12 16.80
CA ALA A 151 -9.84 17.77 17.34
C ALA A 151 -11.06 17.45 18.21
N THR A 152 -11.54 18.41 19.01
CA THR A 152 -12.78 18.24 19.80
C THR A 152 -14.00 18.04 18.89
N VAL A 153 -14.16 18.85 17.85
CA VAL A 153 -15.26 18.71 16.88
C VAL A 153 -15.14 17.40 16.09
N ALA A 154 -13.92 16.99 15.71
CA ALA A 154 -13.67 15.73 15.00
C ALA A 154 -13.99 14.52 15.89
N VAL A 155 -13.61 14.55 17.17
CA VAL A 155 -13.98 13.52 18.14
C VAL A 155 -15.49 13.48 18.35
N LEU A 156 -16.14 14.64 18.49
CA LEU A 156 -17.59 14.71 18.65
C LEU A 156 -18.32 14.20 17.39
N ALA A 157 -17.82 14.52 16.20
CA ALA A 157 -18.32 13.99 14.94
C ALA A 157 -18.13 12.47 14.83
N LEU A 158 -16.99 11.93 15.27
CA LEU A 158 -16.75 10.49 15.31
C LEU A 158 -17.68 9.79 16.32
N ILE A 159 -17.95 10.40 17.47
CA ILE A 159 -18.90 9.90 18.46
C ILE A 159 -20.31 9.87 17.87
N LEU A 160 -20.76 10.98 17.25
CA LEU A 160 -22.07 11.05 16.60
C LEU A 160 -22.18 10.05 15.44
N PHE A 161 -21.12 9.88 14.65
CA PHE A 161 -21.06 8.90 13.58
C PHE A 161 -21.13 7.47 14.13
N ALA A 162 -20.42 7.18 15.23
CA ALA A 162 -20.51 5.89 15.91
C ALA A 162 -21.92 5.62 16.43
N ILE A 163 -22.58 6.62 17.05
CA ILE A 163 -23.98 6.54 17.50
C ILE A 163 -24.91 6.24 16.31
N TYR A 164 -24.70 6.89 15.17
CA TYR A 164 -25.51 6.66 13.97
C TYR A 164 -25.36 5.24 13.40
N VAL A 165 -24.12 4.76 13.27
CA VAL A 165 -23.82 3.40 12.76
C VAL A 165 -24.34 2.33 13.73
N LYS A 166 -24.23 2.59 15.04
CA LYS A 166 -24.65 1.66 16.12
C LYS A 166 -26.09 1.89 16.60
N ARG A 167 -26.93 2.58 15.82
CA ARG A 167 -28.31 2.95 16.22
C ARG A 167 -29.14 1.80 16.78
N ALA A 168 -29.05 0.61 16.18
CA ALA A 168 -29.87 -0.54 16.58
C ALA A 168 -29.45 -1.11 17.94
N GLU A 169 -28.15 -1.14 18.22
CA GLU A 169 -27.58 -1.65 19.48
C GLU A 169 -27.79 -0.66 20.64
N ILE A 170 -27.87 0.65 20.34
CA ILE A 170 -28.18 1.70 21.32
C ILE A 170 -29.69 1.76 21.63
N ALA A 171 -30.55 1.50 20.64
CA ALA A 171 -32.00 1.43 20.83
C ALA A 171 -32.41 0.32 21.82
N ASP A 172 -31.66 -0.79 21.84
CA ASP A 172 -31.86 -1.89 22.80
C ASP A 172 -31.47 -1.51 24.24
N LEU A 173 -30.54 -0.56 24.41
CA LEU A 173 -30.02 -0.15 25.73
C LEU A 173 -30.75 1.07 26.32
N VAL A 174 -31.31 1.95 25.48
CA VAL A 174 -32.01 3.17 25.92
C VAL A 174 -33.31 3.35 25.14
N PRO A 175 -34.40 2.66 25.54
CA PRO A 175 -35.71 2.75 24.88
C PRO A 175 -36.32 4.16 24.87
N SER A 176 -35.86 5.05 25.75
CA SER A 176 -36.30 6.44 25.85
C SER A 176 -35.75 7.35 24.74
N ALA A 177 -34.74 6.91 23.98
CA ALA A 177 -34.20 7.66 22.85
C ALA A 177 -34.89 7.33 21.51
N ASP A 178 -35.78 6.33 21.48
CA ASP A 178 -36.42 5.83 20.26
C ASP A 178 -37.32 6.90 19.59
N ALA A 179 -38.19 7.53 20.39
CA ALA A 179 -39.10 8.57 19.93
C ALA A 179 -38.40 9.82 19.34
N PRO A 180 -37.40 10.45 20.00
CA PRO A 180 -36.72 11.61 19.42
C PRO A 180 -35.87 11.25 18.19
N LEU A 181 -35.30 10.05 18.12
CA LEU A 181 -34.55 9.59 16.94
C LEU A 181 -35.47 9.31 15.75
N ALA A 182 -36.63 8.71 15.98
CA ALA A 182 -37.66 8.50 14.95
C ALA A 182 -38.17 9.84 14.39
N ALA A 183 -38.46 10.80 15.29
CA ALA A 183 -38.89 12.14 14.87
C ALA A 183 -37.83 12.87 14.02
N TYR A 184 -36.54 12.72 14.36
CA TYR A 184 -35.45 13.27 13.57
C TYR A 184 -35.32 12.58 12.20
N ALA A 185 -35.40 11.24 12.17
CA ALA A 185 -35.32 10.46 10.94
C ALA A 185 -36.45 10.82 9.96
N ASP A 186 -37.69 10.93 10.45
CA ASP A 186 -38.84 11.34 9.64
C ASP A 186 -38.65 12.73 9.03
N LEU A 187 -38.06 13.67 9.78
CA LEU A 187 -37.81 15.02 9.32
C LEU A 187 -36.75 15.05 8.21
N VAL A 188 -35.72 14.22 8.33
CA VAL A 188 -34.68 14.04 7.29
C VAL A 188 -35.26 13.38 6.04
N ASP A 189 -36.12 12.36 6.20
CA ASP A 189 -36.76 11.68 5.07
C ASP A 189 -37.75 12.60 4.34
N GLN A 190 -38.51 13.42 5.07
CA GLN A 190 -39.37 14.45 4.48
C GLN A 190 -38.55 15.49 3.71
N GLY A 191 -37.42 15.95 4.26
CA GLY A 191 -36.51 16.86 3.57
C GLY A 191 -35.93 16.24 2.29
N ARG A 192 -35.55 14.97 2.34
CA ARG A 192 -35.04 14.24 1.17
C ARG A 192 -36.12 14.07 0.10
N ALA A 193 -37.34 13.74 0.49
CA ALA A 193 -38.48 13.62 -0.43
C ALA A 193 -38.83 14.96 -1.08
N ALA A 194 -38.81 16.06 -0.31
CA ALA A 194 -39.04 17.41 -0.82
C ALA A 194 -37.95 17.83 -1.84
N LEU A 195 -36.69 17.55 -1.53
CA LEU A 195 -35.57 17.81 -2.45
C LEU A 195 -35.64 16.94 -3.71
N ALA A 196 -36.03 15.66 -3.58
CA ALA A 196 -36.24 14.79 -4.73
C ALA A 196 -37.37 15.31 -5.63
N GLY A 197 -38.46 15.85 -5.04
CA GLY A 197 -39.54 16.50 -5.78
C GLY A 197 -39.11 17.79 -6.51
N LEU A 198 -38.15 18.54 -5.95
CA LEU A 198 -37.61 19.75 -6.57
C LEU A 198 -36.59 19.48 -7.69
N VAL A 199 -35.87 18.37 -7.62
CA VAL A 199 -34.82 18.00 -8.61
C VAL A 199 -35.36 17.12 -9.73
N GLY A 200 -36.46 16.40 -9.49
CA GLY A 200 -37.10 15.51 -10.47
C GLY A 200 -38.29 16.12 -11.23
N GLY A 201 -38.56 17.42 -11.07
CA GLY A 201 -39.59 18.17 -11.79
C GLY A 201 -39.06 18.88 -13.03
#